data_AF-A0A926BCT5-F1
#
_entry.id   AF-A0A926BCT5-F1
#
_cell.length_a   1.000
_cell.length_b   1.000
_cell.length_c   1.000
_cell.angle_alpha   90.00
_cell.angle_beta   90.00
_cell.angle_gamma   90.00
#
_symmetry.space_group_name_H-M   'P 1'
#
loop_
_entity.id
_entity.type
_entity.pdbx_description
1 polymer ?
#
loop_
_entity_poly.entity_id
_entity_poly.type
_entity_poly.pdbx_seq_one_letter_code
_entity_poly.pdbx_strand_id
1 'polypeptide(L)'
;MITPTDVRETLLTTGKLLLFQTVKPDLPRHMPLYLLIGIGSAWLAGVGRYWDHPDAAWWQYAGIGSVAYIFVLALVLYLLLLPLRPHEWTYGRVLTFVGLTAPPGMLYAIPVERFLSLEAAQSANFWFLAVVASWRVALLWRFLRGAARLPGSVAAVALLLPICLIIATLTALNLEKAVFEIMAGLHGKKPTPNDAAYGVLVALTVISFYASPFLLFGYGLAINDRQKNKNIPAVSKAKPDEPVTEETT
;
A
#
# COMPACT_ATOMS: atom_id res chain seq x y z
N MET A 1 15.83 -26.14 -4.09
CA MET A 1 17.07 -25.35 -3.96
C MET A 1 16.87 -24.04 -4.68
N ILE A 2 17.17 -22.91 -4.04
CA ILE A 2 17.15 -21.59 -4.69
C ILE A 2 18.43 -21.49 -5.52
N THR A 3 18.30 -21.27 -6.83
CA THR A 3 19.44 -21.10 -7.73
C THR A 3 19.87 -19.63 -7.80
N PRO A 4 21.14 -19.32 -8.10
CA PRO A 4 21.58 -17.94 -8.33
C PRO A 4 20.79 -17.23 -9.45
N THR A 5 20.31 -17.99 -10.43
CA THR A 5 19.44 -17.50 -11.51
C THR A 5 18.08 -17.04 -10.98
N ASP A 6 17.49 -17.78 -10.03
CA ASP A 6 16.20 -17.40 -9.40
C ASP A 6 16.33 -16.07 -8.65
N VAL A 7 17.48 -15.85 -7.97
CA VAL A 7 17.77 -14.60 -7.25
C VAL A 7 17.81 -13.42 -8.21
N ARG A 8 18.59 -13.54 -9.29
CA ARG A 8 18.73 -12.48 -10.29
C ARG A 8 17.39 -12.14 -10.95
N GLU A 9 16.62 -13.15 -11.33
CA GLU A 9 15.31 -12.95 -11.97
C GLU A 9 14.32 -12.25 -11.04
N THR A 10 14.31 -12.63 -9.77
CA THR A 10 13.43 -12.03 -8.76
C THR A 10 13.81 -10.56 -8.49
N LEU A 11 15.11 -10.25 -8.42
CA LEU A 11 15.58 -8.87 -8.26
C LEU A 11 15.23 -8.00 -9.48
N LEU A 12 15.45 -8.51 -10.69
CA LEU A 12 15.08 -7.81 -11.92
C LEU A 12 13.57 -7.57 -12.00
N THR A 13 12.77 -8.59 -11.66
CA THR A 13 11.31 -8.48 -11.62
C THR A 13 10.85 -7.45 -10.59
N THR A 14 11.48 -7.43 -9.41
CA THR A 14 11.20 -6.44 -8.37
C THR A 14 11.54 -5.02 -8.85
N GLY A 15 12.73 -4.83 -9.45
CA GLY A 15 13.12 -3.53 -10.01
C GLY A 15 12.17 -3.04 -11.10
N LYS A 16 11.79 -3.91 -12.02
CA LYS A 16 10.80 -3.61 -13.07
C LYS A 16 9.43 -3.25 -12.47
N LEU A 17 8.98 -3.97 -11.45
CA LEU A 17 7.74 -3.67 -10.73
C LEU A 17 7.80 -2.27 -10.08
N LEU A 18 8.90 -1.97 -9.39
CA LEU A 18 9.12 -0.67 -8.75
C LEU A 18 9.12 0.47 -9.76
N LEU A 19 9.64 0.25 -10.97
CA LEU A 19 9.64 1.20 -12.09
C LEU A 19 8.33 1.15 -12.91
N PHE A 20 7.24 0.62 -12.35
CA PHE A 20 5.92 0.54 -12.97
C PHE A 20 5.86 -0.23 -14.30
N GLN A 21 6.88 -1.03 -14.61
CA GLN A 21 6.90 -1.84 -15.82
C GLN A 21 5.96 -3.05 -15.68
N THR A 22 5.50 -3.55 -16.83
CA THR A 22 4.62 -4.72 -16.88
C THR A 22 5.40 -6.00 -16.70
N VAL A 23 5.20 -6.61 -15.52
CA VAL A 23 5.77 -7.90 -15.18
C VAL A 23 4.65 -8.81 -14.68
N LYS A 24 4.74 -10.08 -15.07
CA LYS A 24 3.93 -11.16 -14.51
C LYS A 24 4.84 -11.98 -13.59
N PRO A 25 4.95 -11.62 -12.31
CA PRO A 25 5.78 -12.37 -11.38
C PRO A 25 5.25 -13.80 -11.25
N ASP A 26 6.12 -14.80 -11.41
CA ASP A 26 5.81 -16.18 -11.09
C ASP A 26 5.79 -16.35 -9.56
N LEU A 27 4.66 -15.96 -8.97
CA LEU A 27 4.43 -16.01 -7.53
C LEU A 27 4.46 -17.44 -6.98
N PRO A 28 3.81 -18.45 -7.60
CA PRO A 28 3.84 -19.82 -7.07
C PRO A 28 5.26 -20.37 -6.89
N ARG A 29 6.18 -20.04 -7.80
CA ARG A 29 7.55 -20.57 -7.78
C ARG A 29 8.49 -19.76 -6.88
N HIS A 30 8.39 -18.44 -6.86
CA HIS A 30 9.38 -17.55 -6.22
C HIS A 30 8.85 -16.77 -5.00
N MET A 31 7.65 -17.06 -4.50
CA MET A 31 7.06 -16.35 -3.35
C MET A 31 8.00 -16.25 -2.13
N PRO A 32 8.71 -17.30 -1.68
CA PRO A 32 9.61 -17.18 -0.53
C PRO A 32 10.71 -16.14 -0.73
N LEU A 33 11.22 -16.03 -1.96
CA LEU A 33 12.29 -15.10 -2.31
C LEU A 33 11.78 -13.66 -2.42
N TYR A 34 10.60 -13.46 -3.00
CA TYR A 34 9.94 -12.15 -2.99
C TYR A 34 9.63 -11.68 -1.55
N LEU A 35 9.17 -12.58 -0.69
CA LEU A 35 8.95 -12.29 0.73
C LEU A 35 10.24 -11.95 1.44
N LEU A 36 11.33 -12.69 1.19
CA LEU A 36 12.65 -12.39 1.77
C LEU A 36 13.14 -11.00 1.36
N ILE A 37 13.02 -10.63 0.08
CA ILE A 37 13.38 -9.30 -0.42
C ILE A 37 12.52 -8.22 0.25
N GLY A 38 11.20 -8.43 0.32
CA GLY A 38 10.28 -7.47 0.91
C GLY A 38 10.48 -7.26 2.40
N ILE A 39 10.58 -8.35 3.17
CA ILE A 39 10.86 -8.33 4.61
C ILE A 39 12.25 -7.74 4.87
N GLY A 40 13.26 -8.16 4.12
CA GLY A 40 14.62 -7.63 4.23
C GLY A 40 14.67 -6.13 3.96
N SER A 41 13.98 -5.65 2.92
CA SER A 41 13.91 -4.22 2.60
C SER A 41 13.17 -3.42 3.68
N ALA A 42 12.06 -3.95 4.22
CA ALA A 42 11.32 -3.32 5.31
C ALA A 42 12.16 -3.26 6.60
N TRP A 43 12.88 -4.34 6.90
CA TRP A 43 13.78 -4.41 8.04
C TRP A 43 14.92 -3.40 7.93
N LEU A 44 15.61 -3.34 6.77
CA LEU A 44 16.67 -2.35 6.51
C LEU A 44 16.16 -0.91 6.62
N ALA A 45 14.97 -0.62 6.06
CA ALA A 45 14.34 0.69 6.21
C ALA A 45 14.01 1.02 7.68
N GLY A 46 13.64 0.01 8.48
CA GLY A 46 13.42 0.16 9.92
C GLY A 46 14.69 0.47 10.69
N VAL A 47 15.74 -0.32 10.51
CA VAL A 47 17.05 -0.07 11.13
C VAL A 47 17.57 1.31 10.72
N GLY A 48 17.50 1.63 9.43
CA GLY A 48 17.95 2.89 8.87
C GLY A 48 17.19 4.13 9.38
N ARG A 49 15.98 3.98 9.93
CA ARG A 49 15.24 5.11 10.51
C ARG A 49 15.70 5.48 11.92
N TYR A 50 16.30 4.54 12.64
CA TYR A 50 16.59 4.70 14.07
C TYR A 50 18.07 4.57 14.42
N TRP A 51 18.94 4.16 13.48
CA TRP A 51 20.35 3.90 13.77
C TRP A 51 21.13 5.09 14.32
N ASP A 52 20.70 6.32 14.04
CA ASP A 52 21.33 7.55 14.52
C ASP A 52 20.54 8.26 15.63
N HIS A 53 19.44 7.68 16.10
CA HIS A 53 18.53 8.33 17.04
C HIS A 53 18.85 7.96 18.50
N PRO A 54 19.30 8.88 19.36
CA PRO A 54 19.88 8.56 20.68
C PRO A 54 18.90 7.87 21.65
N ASP A 55 17.61 8.18 21.56
CA ASP A 55 16.59 7.70 22.51
C ASP A 55 15.71 6.55 21.99
N ALA A 56 16.11 5.87 20.91
CA ALA A 56 15.28 4.79 20.36
C ALA A 56 15.26 3.55 21.27
N ALA A 57 14.13 2.86 21.31
CA ALA A 57 14.03 1.59 22.04
C ALA A 57 14.78 0.47 21.29
N TRP A 58 15.22 -0.57 22.01
CA TRP A 58 15.97 -1.69 21.43
C TRP A 58 15.29 -2.36 20.22
N TRP A 59 13.96 -2.47 20.25
CA TRP A 59 13.18 -3.07 19.15
C TRP A 59 13.05 -2.15 17.92
N GLN A 60 13.20 -0.83 18.12
CA GLN A 60 13.25 0.16 17.03
C GLN A 60 14.60 0.10 16.33
N TYR A 61 15.71 0.05 17.08
CA TYR A 61 17.04 -0.18 16.52
C TYR A 61 17.13 -1.51 15.77
N ALA A 62 16.48 -2.56 16.29
CA ALA A 62 16.41 -3.86 15.62
C ALA A 62 15.53 -3.86 14.36
N GLY A 63 14.81 -2.77 14.04
CA GLY A 63 13.94 -2.66 12.87
C GLY A 63 12.67 -3.50 12.93
N ILE A 64 12.33 -4.06 14.11
CA ILE A 64 11.19 -4.99 14.29
C ILE A 64 9.87 -4.28 13.98
N GLY A 65 9.77 -2.99 14.32
CA GLY A 65 8.57 -2.19 14.05
C GLY A 65 8.18 -2.16 12.56
N SER A 66 9.16 -2.01 11.66
CA SER A 66 8.91 -2.00 10.21
C SER A 66 8.51 -3.36 9.66
N VAL A 67 9.06 -4.44 10.23
CA VAL A 67 8.64 -5.81 9.88
C VAL A 67 7.21 -6.06 10.36
N ALA A 68 6.90 -5.77 11.63
CA ALA A 68 5.54 -5.90 12.15
C ALA A 68 4.53 -5.07 11.34
N TYR A 69 4.92 -3.86 10.94
CA TYR A 69 4.11 -2.98 10.11
C TYR A 69 3.68 -3.62 8.79
N ILE A 70 4.57 -4.29 8.05
CA ILE A 70 4.17 -4.91 6.77
C ILE A 70 3.17 -6.06 6.97
N PHE A 71 3.29 -6.83 8.05
CA PHE A 71 2.34 -7.90 8.38
C PHE A 71 0.96 -7.35 8.75
N VAL A 72 0.93 -6.33 9.62
CA VAL A 72 -0.32 -5.67 10.04
C VAL A 72 -0.98 -4.96 8.86
N LEU A 73 -0.22 -4.20 8.07
CA LEU A 73 -0.75 -3.52 6.89
C LEU A 73 -1.31 -4.50 5.87
N ALA A 74 -0.59 -5.60 5.60
CA ALA A 74 -1.09 -6.64 4.71
C ALA A 74 -2.39 -7.28 5.24
N LEU A 75 -2.51 -7.44 6.55
CA LEU A 75 -3.72 -7.99 7.18
C LEU A 75 -4.90 -7.03 7.05
N VAL A 76 -4.69 -5.75 7.34
CA VAL A 76 -5.72 -4.72 7.20
C VAL A 76 -6.19 -4.64 5.75
N LEU A 77 -5.27 -4.57 4.78
CA LEU A 77 -5.63 -4.56 3.35
C LEU A 77 -6.33 -5.85 2.93
N TYR A 78 -5.88 -7.00 3.43
CA TYR A 78 -6.50 -8.29 3.13
C TYR A 78 -7.96 -8.31 3.58
N LEU A 79 -8.22 -7.97 4.86
CA LEU A 79 -9.56 -7.97 5.44
C LEU A 79 -10.47 -6.92 4.82
N LEU A 80 -9.96 -5.71 4.58
CA LEU A 80 -10.74 -4.62 3.99
C LEU A 80 -11.14 -4.92 2.54
N LEU A 81 -10.29 -5.60 1.77
CA LEU A 81 -10.59 -5.88 0.36
C LEU A 81 -11.25 -7.25 0.15
N LEU A 82 -11.26 -8.11 1.16
CA LEU A 82 -11.89 -9.43 1.10
C LEU A 82 -13.35 -9.39 0.61
N PRO A 83 -14.23 -8.46 1.10
CA PRO A 83 -15.62 -8.38 0.65
C PRO A 83 -15.78 -8.02 -0.83
N LEU A 84 -14.79 -7.36 -1.44
CA LEU A 84 -14.79 -6.98 -2.85
C LEU A 84 -14.47 -8.15 -3.79
N ARG A 85 -14.10 -9.31 -3.24
CA ARG A 85 -13.76 -10.55 -3.95
C ARG A 85 -12.75 -10.36 -5.09
N PRO A 86 -11.57 -9.78 -4.82
CA PRO A 86 -10.50 -9.70 -5.80
C PRO A 86 -10.04 -11.10 -6.27
N HIS A 87 -9.53 -11.17 -7.50
CA HIS A 87 -9.14 -12.44 -8.11
C HIS A 87 -7.91 -13.03 -7.40
N GLU A 88 -7.95 -14.33 -7.10
CA GLU A 88 -6.86 -15.10 -6.47
C GLU A 88 -6.30 -14.45 -5.18
N TRP A 89 -7.20 -13.93 -4.34
CA TRP A 89 -6.86 -13.19 -3.13
C TRP A 89 -6.48 -14.11 -1.97
N THR A 90 -5.19 -14.15 -1.65
CA THR A 90 -4.65 -14.87 -0.48
C THR A 90 -3.77 -13.94 0.32
N TYR A 91 -3.73 -14.13 1.64
CA TYR A 91 -2.92 -13.30 2.53
C TYR A 91 -1.44 -13.27 2.10
N GLY A 92 -0.87 -14.42 1.73
CA GLY A 92 0.52 -14.51 1.27
C GLY A 92 0.81 -13.65 0.04
N ARG A 93 -0.11 -13.54 -0.92
CA ARG A 93 0.05 -12.67 -2.10
C ARG A 93 -0.05 -11.19 -1.74
N VAL A 94 -0.96 -10.83 -0.83
CA VAL A 94 -1.08 -9.45 -0.32
C VAL A 94 0.18 -9.06 0.44
N LEU A 95 0.65 -9.92 1.34
CA LEU A 95 1.89 -9.72 2.10
C LEU A 95 3.10 -9.60 1.17
N THR A 96 3.20 -10.48 0.16
CA THR A 96 4.27 -10.40 -0.85
C THR A 96 4.22 -9.06 -1.57
N PHE A 97 3.04 -8.64 -2.03
CA PHE A 97 2.88 -7.35 -2.69
C PHE A 97 3.30 -6.19 -1.78
N VAL A 98 2.75 -6.12 -0.56
CA VAL A 98 3.08 -5.07 0.43
C VAL A 98 4.60 -5.06 0.69
N GLY A 99 5.22 -6.22 0.89
CA GLY A 99 6.66 -6.37 1.06
C GLY A 99 7.45 -5.84 -0.15
N LEU A 100 7.05 -6.14 -1.38
CA LEU A 100 7.72 -5.64 -2.58
C LEU A 100 7.59 -4.12 -2.78
N THR A 101 6.69 -3.46 -2.06
CA THR A 101 6.61 -1.99 -1.99
C THR A 101 7.45 -1.37 -0.88
N ALA A 102 8.15 -2.18 -0.07
CA ALA A 102 9.04 -1.73 0.98
C ALA A 102 10.31 -0.99 0.49
N PRO A 103 10.97 -1.38 -0.63
CA PRO A 103 12.28 -0.81 -1.01
C PRO A 103 12.34 0.71 -1.12
N PRO A 104 11.34 1.43 -1.69
CA PRO A 104 11.33 2.90 -1.67
C PRO A 104 11.43 3.50 -0.26
N GLY A 105 10.99 2.78 0.78
CA GLY A 105 11.10 3.22 2.17
C GLY A 105 12.53 3.28 2.70
N MET A 106 13.51 2.69 1.99
CA MET A 106 14.93 2.84 2.35
C MET A 106 15.43 4.29 2.19
N LEU A 107 14.70 5.15 1.45
CA LEU A 107 15.03 6.58 1.38
C LEU A 107 14.97 7.27 2.75
N TYR A 108 14.18 6.74 3.70
CA TYR A 108 14.15 7.24 5.08
C TYR A 108 15.39 6.88 5.90
N ALA A 109 16.28 6.04 5.37
CA ALA A 109 17.53 5.71 6.05
C ALA A 109 18.62 6.77 5.87
N ILE A 110 18.38 7.76 5.01
CA ILE A 110 19.34 8.82 4.69
C ILE A 110 19.24 9.90 5.79
N PRO A 111 20.28 10.11 6.62
CA PRO A 111 20.25 11.06 7.73
C PRO A 111 20.44 12.50 7.24
N VAL A 112 19.43 13.06 6.58
CA VAL A 112 19.50 14.41 5.99
C VAL A 112 19.76 15.50 7.04
N GLU A 113 19.39 15.25 8.28
CA GLU A 113 19.60 16.10 9.46
C GLU A 113 21.08 16.33 9.78
N ARG A 114 21.96 15.42 9.36
CA ARG A 114 23.42 15.55 9.56
C ARG A 114 24.09 16.45 8.54
N PHE A 115 23.44 16.67 7.39
CA PHE A 115 24.03 17.38 6.24
C PHE A 115 23.37 18.72 5.94
N LEU A 116 22.15 18.94 6.42
CA LEU A 116 21.33 20.11 6.09
C LEU A 116 21.01 20.94 7.34
N SER A 117 20.65 22.20 7.14
CA SER A 117 20.03 23.00 8.21
C SER A 117 18.70 22.38 8.65
N LEU A 118 18.23 22.70 9.86
CA LEU A 118 16.99 22.15 10.41
C LEU A 118 15.79 22.32 9.47
N GLU A 119 15.63 23.51 8.89
CA GLU A 119 14.54 23.83 7.95
C GLU A 119 14.67 23.02 6.64
N ALA A 120 15.87 22.92 6.09
CA ALA A 120 16.11 22.14 4.87
C ALA A 120 15.94 20.64 5.10
N ALA A 121 16.34 20.13 6.27
CA ALA A 121 16.14 18.73 6.66
C ALA A 121 14.65 18.39 6.82
N GLN A 122 13.86 19.26 7.45
CA GLN A 122 12.41 19.11 7.56
C GLN A 122 11.74 19.07 6.17
N SER A 123 12.14 19.98 5.27
CA SER A 123 11.64 20.01 3.90
C SER A 123 12.00 18.73 3.14
N ALA A 124 13.25 18.27 3.24
CA ALA A 124 13.71 17.03 2.60
C ALA A 124 12.94 15.80 3.12
N ASN A 125 12.75 15.68 4.43
CA ASN A 125 11.98 14.61 5.05
C ASN A 125 10.52 14.60 4.59
N PHE A 126 9.89 15.79 4.51
CA PHE A 126 8.55 15.93 3.97
C PHE A 126 8.48 15.43 2.51
N TRP A 127 9.43 15.81 1.67
CA TRP A 127 9.48 15.37 0.27
C TRP A 127 9.74 13.86 0.14
N PHE A 128 10.63 13.28 0.95
CA PHE A 128 10.82 11.83 0.98
C PHE A 128 9.53 11.10 1.36
N LEU A 129 8.81 11.59 2.38
CA LEU A 129 7.51 11.04 2.76
C LEU A 129 6.52 11.12 1.60
N ALA A 130 6.39 12.29 0.97
CA ALA A 130 5.48 12.51 -0.14
C ALA A 130 5.78 11.60 -1.34
N VAL A 131 7.05 11.49 -1.74
CA VAL A 131 7.49 10.66 -2.87
C VAL A 131 7.23 9.19 -2.57
N VAL A 132 7.69 8.68 -1.42
CA VAL A 132 7.54 7.26 -1.06
C VAL A 132 6.07 6.88 -0.88
N ALA A 133 5.28 7.72 -0.22
CA ALA A 133 3.84 7.47 -0.05
C ALA A 133 3.13 7.43 -1.42
N SER A 134 3.39 8.42 -2.28
CA SER A 134 2.80 8.46 -3.63
C SER A 134 3.21 7.25 -4.46
N TRP A 135 4.47 6.82 -4.37
CA TRP A 135 4.97 5.64 -5.05
C TRP A 135 4.23 4.37 -4.63
N ARG A 136 4.04 4.18 -3.31
CA ARG A 136 3.31 3.02 -2.76
C ARG A 136 1.83 3.03 -3.17
N VAL A 137 1.18 4.19 -3.14
CA VAL A 137 -0.22 4.35 -3.58
C VAL A 137 -0.36 4.01 -5.06
N ALA A 138 0.55 4.47 -5.91
CA ALA A 138 0.56 4.16 -7.34
C ALA A 138 0.78 2.64 -7.61
N LEU A 139 1.69 2.00 -6.85
CA LEU A 139 1.89 0.55 -6.94
C LEU A 139 0.65 -0.21 -6.48
N LEU A 140 -0.02 0.22 -5.41
CA LEU A 140 -1.25 -0.39 -4.93
C LEU A 140 -2.37 -0.26 -5.96
N TRP A 141 -2.56 0.90 -6.57
CA TRP A 141 -3.48 1.08 -7.69
C TRP A 141 -3.22 0.08 -8.83
N ARG A 142 -1.96 -0.03 -9.25
CA ARG A 142 -1.54 -0.97 -10.31
C ARG A 142 -1.82 -2.42 -9.92
N PHE A 143 -1.57 -2.79 -8.66
CA PHE A 143 -1.88 -4.12 -8.15
C PHE A 143 -3.38 -4.41 -8.13
N LEU A 144 -4.20 -3.44 -7.71
CA LEU A 144 -5.66 -3.59 -7.68
C LEU A 144 -6.25 -3.74 -9.10
N ARG A 145 -5.73 -2.99 -10.07
CA ARG A 145 -6.19 -3.06 -11.48
C ARG A 145 -5.68 -4.29 -12.21
N GLY A 146 -4.40 -4.64 -12.00
CA GLY A 146 -3.73 -5.73 -12.70
C GLY A 146 -3.96 -7.09 -12.06
N ALA A 147 -3.42 -7.29 -10.85
CA ALA A 147 -3.43 -8.60 -10.18
C ALA A 147 -4.82 -8.93 -9.61
N ALA A 148 -5.45 -7.99 -8.90
CA ALA A 148 -6.75 -8.20 -8.29
C ALA A 148 -7.94 -8.07 -9.27
N ARG A 149 -7.68 -7.57 -10.49
CA ARG A 149 -8.65 -7.39 -11.59
C ARG A 149 -9.92 -6.63 -11.17
N LEU A 150 -9.77 -5.61 -10.32
CA LEU A 150 -10.87 -4.75 -9.92
C LEU A 150 -11.17 -3.70 -11.01
N PRO A 151 -12.46 -3.38 -11.29
CA PRO A 151 -12.83 -2.29 -12.17
C PRO A 151 -12.34 -0.96 -11.58
N GLY A 152 -12.13 0.04 -12.44
CA GLY A 152 -11.42 1.28 -12.07
C GLY A 152 -12.06 2.02 -10.90
N SER A 153 -13.39 2.13 -10.89
CA SER A 153 -14.15 2.76 -9.80
C SER A 153 -13.99 2.02 -8.48
N VAL A 154 -14.14 0.69 -8.48
CA VAL A 154 -13.98 -0.14 -7.28
C VAL A 154 -12.53 -0.12 -6.78
N ALA A 155 -11.55 -0.12 -7.69
CA ALA A 155 -10.15 0.04 -7.33
C ALA A 155 -9.88 1.41 -6.68
N ALA A 156 -10.54 2.48 -7.13
CA ALA A 156 -10.38 3.82 -6.56
C ALA A 156 -10.94 3.87 -5.14
N VAL A 157 -12.13 3.31 -4.94
CA VAL A 157 -12.74 3.19 -3.60
C VAL A 157 -11.87 2.34 -2.69
N ALA A 158 -11.41 1.17 -3.15
CA ALA A 158 -10.51 0.27 -2.42
C ALA A 158 -9.18 0.93 -2.02
N LEU A 159 -8.67 1.84 -2.85
CA LEU A 159 -7.43 2.57 -2.60
C LEU A 159 -7.62 3.72 -1.60
N LEU A 160 -8.66 4.54 -1.81
CA LEU A 160 -8.88 5.77 -1.05
C LEU A 160 -9.50 5.52 0.33
N LEU A 161 -10.40 4.55 0.43
CA LEU A 161 -11.12 4.23 1.67
C LEU A 161 -10.19 4.02 2.88
N PRO A 162 -9.17 3.13 2.85
CA PRO A 162 -8.30 2.93 4.00
C PRO A 162 -7.55 4.20 4.40
N ILE A 163 -7.10 5.00 3.43
CA ILE A 163 -6.36 6.23 3.68
C ILE A 163 -7.27 7.27 4.37
N CYS A 164 -8.46 7.49 3.81
CA CYS A 164 -9.43 8.43 4.38
C CYS A 164 -9.92 8.00 5.77
N LEU A 165 -10.16 6.70 5.98
CA LEU A 165 -10.56 6.19 7.29
C LEU A 165 -9.48 6.34 8.34
N ILE A 166 -8.21 6.10 8.00
CA ILE A 166 -7.09 6.33 8.93
C ILE A 166 -7.03 7.80 9.31
N ILE A 167 -7.05 8.71 8.34
CA ILE A 167 -6.97 10.16 8.61
C ILE A 167 -8.17 10.62 9.44
N ALA A 168 -9.40 10.29 9.02
CA ALA A 168 -10.62 10.68 9.73
C ALA A 168 -10.65 10.13 11.16
N THR A 169 -10.17 8.90 11.39
CA THR A 169 -10.10 8.28 12.72
C THR A 169 -9.06 8.98 13.60
N LEU A 170 -7.87 9.27 13.05
CA LEU A 170 -6.83 10.01 13.77
C LEU A 170 -7.28 11.41 14.17
N THR A 171 -8.01 12.10 13.28
CA THR A 171 -8.64 13.39 13.58
C THR A 171 -9.72 13.26 14.65
N ALA A 172 -10.64 12.30 14.51
CA ALA A 172 -11.75 12.14 15.45
C ALA A 172 -11.28 11.79 16.87
N LEU A 173 -10.17 11.04 16.98
CA LEU A 173 -9.52 10.73 18.25
C LEU A 173 -8.59 11.85 18.75
N ASN A 174 -8.52 12.98 18.03
CA ASN A 174 -7.64 14.11 18.31
C ASN A 174 -6.14 13.73 18.38
N LEU A 175 -5.77 12.61 17.74
CA LEU A 175 -4.41 12.08 17.66
C LEU A 175 -3.61 12.70 16.50
N GLU A 176 -4.26 13.48 15.63
CA GLU A 176 -3.61 14.08 14.46
C GLU A 176 -2.43 14.98 14.82
N LYS A 177 -2.54 15.78 15.90
CA LYS A 177 -1.44 16.63 16.37
C LYS A 177 -0.28 15.80 16.93
N ALA A 178 -0.57 14.76 17.71
CA ALA A 178 0.45 13.89 18.29
C ALA A 178 1.22 13.12 17.22
N VAL A 179 0.52 12.55 16.23
CA VAL A 179 1.15 11.81 15.12
C VAL A 179 1.98 12.75 14.24
N PHE A 180 1.52 13.98 14.01
CA PHE A 180 2.25 14.97 13.23
C PHE A 180 3.52 15.45 13.95
N GLU A 181 3.44 15.77 15.24
CA GLU A 181 4.63 16.14 16.03
C GLU A 181 5.68 15.02 16.03
N ILE A 182 5.23 13.77 16.15
CA ILE A 182 6.10 12.57 16.06
C ILE A 182 6.66 12.37 14.65
N MET A 183 5.88 12.58 13.58
CA MET A 183 6.32 12.36 12.20
C MET A 183 7.19 13.49 11.64
N ALA A 184 7.02 14.74 12.12
CA ALA A 184 7.82 15.89 11.73
C ALA A 184 9.09 16.07 12.58
N GLY A 185 9.32 15.20 13.57
CA GLY A 185 10.48 15.26 14.48
C GLY A 185 10.45 16.45 15.44
N LEU A 186 9.26 17.01 15.71
CA LEU A 186 9.09 18.20 16.56
C LEU A 186 8.92 17.80 18.03
N HIS A 187 9.96 17.26 18.66
CA HIS A 187 9.97 17.08 20.12
C HIS A 187 10.38 18.39 20.82
N GLY A 188 9.39 19.14 21.33
CA GLY A 188 9.60 20.10 22.43
C GLY A 188 10.16 21.50 22.09
N LYS A 189 10.10 21.99 20.84
CA LYS A 189 10.49 23.38 20.52
C LYS A 189 9.36 24.17 19.87
N LYS A 190 9.33 25.47 20.23
CA LYS A 190 8.29 26.49 19.95
C LYS A 190 7.71 26.40 18.53
N PRO A 191 6.40 26.67 18.38
CA PRO A 191 5.72 26.60 17.09
C PRO A 191 6.10 27.80 16.21
N THR A 192 7.04 27.60 15.29
CA THR A 192 7.24 28.32 14.01
C THR A 192 8.37 27.60 13.25
N PRO A 193 8.40 27.51 11.90
CA PRO A 193 7.44 27.83 10.84
C PRO A 193 7.02 26.56 10.07
N ASN A 194 5.91 25.91 10.47
CA ASN A 194 5.40 24.73 9.75
C ASN A 194 3.92 24.90 9.34
N ASP A 195 3.51 26.15 9.12
CA ASP A 195 2.14 26.51 8.74
C ASP A 195 1.72 25.82 7.44
N ALA A 196 2.66 25.58 6.52
CA ALA A 196 2.40 24.86 5.28
C ALA A 196 2.05 23.39 5.51
N ALA A 197 2.83 22.66 6.33
CA ALA A 197 2.55 21.26 6.61
C ALA A 197 1.31 21.09 7.50
N TYR A 198 1.08 22.01 8.44
CA TYR A 198 -0.18 22.08 9.19
C TYR A 198 -1.36 22.35 8.25
N GLY A 199 -1.22 23.25 7.29
CA GLY A 199 -2.22 23.52 6.25
C GLY A 199 -2.53 22.28 5.41
N VAL A 200 -1.51 21.52 5.01
CA VAL A 200 -1.68 20.23 4.30
C VAL A 200 -2.41 19.22 5.17
N LEU A 201 -2.06 19.09 6.45
CA LEU A 201 -2.74 18.19 7.38
C LEU A 201 -4.21 18.55 7.52
N VAL A 202 -4.52 19.83 7.76
CA VAL A 202 -5.90 20.33 7.86
C VAL A 202 -6.66 20.08 6.55
N ALA A 203 -6.05 20.34 5.39
CA ALA A 203 -6.67 20.07 4.10
C ALA A 203 -6.96 18.56 3.91
N LEU A 204 -6.00 17.69 4.22
CA LEU A 204 -6.19 16.24 4.16
C LEU A 204 -7.26 15.76 5.12
N THR A 205 -7.33 16.32 6.32
CA THR A 205 -8.35 16.04 7.33
C THR A 205 -9.74 16.42 6.80
N VAL A 206 -9.91 17.64 6.30
CA VAL A 206 -11.19 18.11 5.73
C VAL A 206 -11.61 17.22 4.56
N ILE A 207 -10.71 16.99 3.60
CA ILE A 207 -10.98 16.12 2.44
C ILE A 207 -11.36 14.72 2.89
N SER A 208 -10.60 14.13 3.82
CA SER A 208 -10.85 12.76 4.28
C SER A 208 -12.15 12.64 5.04
N PHE A 209 -12.47 13.60 5.90
CA PHE A 209 -13.71 13.63 6.67
C PHE A 209 -14.93 13.68 5.75
N TYR A 210 -14.92 14.58 4.75
CA TYR A 210 -16.03 14.68 3.80
C TYR A 210 -16.06 13.55 2.77
N ALA A 211 -14.92 13.03 2.33
CA ALA A 211 -14.86 11.92 1.36
C ALA A 211 -15.27 10.58 1.98
N SER A 212 -14.97 10.34 3.26
CA SER A 212 -15.24 9.07 3.95
C SER A 212 -16.68 8.56 3.80
N PRO A 213 -17.75 9.35 4.05
CA PRO A 213 -19.12 8.85 3.87
C PRO A 213 -19.43 8.45 2.42
N PHE A 214 -18.96 9.21 1.42
CA PHE A 214 -19.15 8.85 0.01
C PHE A 214 -18.37 7.58 -0.37
N LEU A 215 -17.15 7.43 0.13
CA LEU A 215 -16.32 6.24 -0.11
C LEU A 215 -16.92 5.00 0.58
N LEU A 216 -17.42 5.12 1.81
CA LEU A 216 -18.12 4.04 2.52
C LEU A 216 -19.38 3.61 1.77
N PHE A 217 -20.16 4.58 1.28
CA PHE A 217 -21.34 4.30 0.47
C PHE A 217 -20.98 3.58 -0.84
N GLY A 218 -19.99 4.11 -1.58
CA GLY A 218 -19.49 3.49 -2.81
C GLY A 218 -18.90 2.09 -2.58
N TYR A 219 -18.26 1.87 -1.43
CA TYR A 219 -17.74 0.58 -1.02
C TYR A 219 -18.87 -0.42 -0.74
N GLY A 220 -19.93 0.00 -0.04
CA GLY A 220 -21.14 -0.80 0.18
C GLY A 220 -21.82 -1.19 -1.13
N LEU A 221 -21.96 -0.26 -2.08
CA LEU A 221 -22.47 -0.55 -3.42
C LEU A 221 -21.60 -1.56 -4.17
N ALA A 222 -20.28 -1.36 -4.15
CA ALA A 222 -19.33 -2.26 -4.81
C ALA A 222 -19.40 -3.69 -4.26
N ILE A 223 -19.60 -3.85 -2.94
CA ILE A 223 -19.83 -5.16 -2.33
C ILE A 223 -21.15 -5.76 -2.84
N ASN A 224 -22.23 -4.99 -2.81
CA ASN A 224 -23.57 -5.45 -3.20
C ASN A 224 -23.59 -5.96 -4.65
N ASP A 225 -23.02 -5.19 -5.58
CA ASP A 225 -22.96 -5.56 -7.00
C ASP A 225 -22.14 -6.84 -7.22
N ARG A 226 -21.04 -7.00 -6.48
CA ARG A 226 -20.21 -8.22 -6.52
C ARG A 226 -20.90 -9.42 -5.89
N GLN A 227 -21.77 -9.21 -4.91
CA GLN A 227 -22.57 -10.28 -4.32
C GLN A 227 -23.69 -10.71 -5.26
N LYS A 228 -24.41 -9.78 -5.90
CA LYS A 228 -25.47 -10.07 -6.88
C LYS A 228 -24.96 -10.86 -8.08
N ASN A 229 -23.80 -10.50 -8.63
CA ASN A 229 -23.20 -11.22 -9.76
C ASN A 229 -22.78 -12.67 -9.45
N LYS A 230 -22.69 -13.07 -8.17
CA LYS A 230 -22.46 -14.48 -7.78
C LYS A 230 -23.74 -15.32 -7.88
N ASN A 231 -24.91 -14.69 -7.72
CA ASN A 231 -26.19 -15.39 -7.64
C ASN A 231 -26.85 -15.59 -9.00
N ILE A 232 -26.23 -15.14 -10.11
CA ILE A 232 -26.67 -15.47 -11.47
C ILE A 232 -26.03 -16.81 -11.84
N PRO A 233 -26.78 -17.93 -11.88
CA PRO A 233 -26.23 -19.23 -12.23
C PRO A 233 -25.72 -19.21 -13.67
N ALA A 234 -24.63 -19.93 -13.93
CA ALA A 234 -23.96 -20.05 -15.23
C ALA A 234 -24.83 -20.65 -16.37
N VAL A 235 -26.12 -20.88 -16.14
CA VAL A 235 -27.06 -21.54 -17.05
C VAL A 235 -27.47 -20.65 -18.25
N SER A 236 -27.32 -19.32 -18.16
CA SER A 236 -27.74 -18.40 -19.24
C SER A 236 -26.66 -18.12 -20.30
N LYS A 237 -25.56 -18.89 -20.35
CA LYS A 237 -24.54 -18.79 -21.40
C LYS A 237 -24.46 -20.03 -22.30
N ALA A 238 -25.46 -20.92 -22.23
CA ALA A 238 -25.66 -21.92 -23.27
C ALA A 238 -26.28 -21.24 -24.50
N LYS A 239 -25.43 -21.08 -25.52
CA LYS A 239 -25.67 -20.74 -26.92
C LYS A 239 -27.08 -21.15 -27.43
N PRO A 240 -27.92 -20.25 -27.95
CA PRO A 240 -29.07 -20.66 -28.75
C PRO A 240 -28.57 -21.09 -30.13
N ASP A 241 -28.89 -22.34 -30.45
CA ASP A 241 -29.22 -22.87 -31.78
C ASP A 241 -28.19 -22.71 -32.90
N GLU A 242 -27.32 -23.73 -33.01
CA GLU A 242 -26.80 -24.14 -34.32
C GLU A 242 -27.98 -24.65 -35.17
N PRO A 243 -28.17 -24.16 -36.41
CA PRO A 243 -29.24 -24.63 -37.26
C PRO A 243 -28.97 -26.08 -37.66
N VAL A 244 -29.95 -26.93 -37.39
CA VAL A 244 -30.03 -28.31 -37.89
C VAL A 244 -30.02 -28.24 -39.42
N THR A 245 -28.91 -28.63 -40.04
CA THR A 245 -28.86 -28.90 -41.47
C THR A 245 -29.67 -30.16 -41.75
N GLU A 246 -30.87 -29.97 -42.29
CA GLU A 246 -31.63 -31.02 -42.96
C GLU A 246 -30.85 -31.49 -44.19
N GLU A 247 -30.27 -32.69 -44.11
CA GLU A 247 -29.82 -33.42 -45.30
C GLU A 247 -31.05 -33.90 -46.08
N THR A 248 -31.25 -33.29 -47.24
CA THR A 248 -32.07 -33.78 -48.34
C THR A 248 -31.18 -34.67 -49.22
N THR A 249 -31.42 -35.97 -49.26
CA THR A 249 -31.70 -36.82 -50.46
C THR A 249 -31.49 -38.31 -50.19
#